data_AF-B0DNN0-F1
#
_entry.id   AF-B0DNN0-F1
#
_cell.length_a   1.000
_cell.length_b   1.000
_cell.length_c   1.000
_cell.angle_alpha   90.00
_cell.angle_beta   90.00
_cell.angle_gamma   90.00
#
_symmetry.space_group_name_H-M   'P 1'
#
loop_
_entity.id
_entity.type
_entity.pdbx_description
1 polymer ?
#
loop_
_entity_poly.entity_id
_entity_poly.type
_entity_poly.pdbx_seq_one_letter_code
_entity_poly.pdbx_strand_id
1 'polypeptide(L)'
;ILIIPATVPVLSRILSGAVTEQGLLPTGGVHILPPNEVIEVTLRALNGLENGGPHPFHLHENTFYVVRSAGSSTYDFVNPVRRDVVSIGQAGDSVTFRFTTDNAGPWLLRW
;
A
#
# COMPACT_ATOMS: atom_id res chain seq x y z
N ILE A 1 4.26 -3.38 12.57
CA ILE A 1 5.12 -2.17 12.71
C ILE A 1 4.20 -1.02 13.12
N LEU A 2 4.42 -0.40 14.28
CA LEU A 2 3.71 0.82 14.65
C LEU A 2 4.31 1.97 13.84
N ILE A 3 3.51 2.62 12.99
CA ILE A 3 3.96 3.82 12.29
C ILE A 3 3.77 5.00 13.25
N ILE A 4 4.87 5.52 13.77
CA ILE A 4 4.87 6.75 14.55
C ILE A 4 4.96 7.92 13.55
N PRO A 5 4.01 8.87 13.55
CA PRO A 5 4.07 10.02 12.66
C PRO A 5 5.41 10.74 12.78
N ALA A 6 6.05 11.02 11.65
CA ALA A 6 7.27 11.82 11.64
C ALA A 6 6.95 13.25 12.10
N THR A 7 7.82 13.84 12.92
CA THR A 7 7.69 15.24 13.37
C THR A 7 7.77 16.25 12.22
N VAL A 8 8.38 15.86 11.11
CA VAL A 8 8.39 16.62 9.85
C VAL A 8 7.71 15.76 8.78
N PRO A 9 6.67 16.27 8.09
CA PRO A 9 5.96 15.53 7.05
C PRO A 9 6.90 15.02 5.95
N VAL A 10 6.58 13.85 5.39
CA VAL A 10 7.40 13.21 4.34
C VAL A 10 7.58 14.14 3.13
N LEU A 11 6.50 14.80 2.68
CA LEU A 11 6.58 15.76 1.57
C LEU A 11 7.55 16.91 1.87
N SER A 12 7.51 17.47 3.09
CA SER A 12 8.42 18.55 3.49
C SER A 12 9.89 18.11 3.48
N ARG A 13 10.19 16.84 3.78
CA ARG A 13 11.55 16.30 3.69
C ARG A 13 12.01 16.18 2.24
N ILE A 14 11.15 15.71 1.35
CA ILE A 14 11.42 15.63 -0.10
C ILE A 14 11.73 17.01 -0.66
N LEU A 15 10.89 18.01 -0.36
CA LEU A 15 11.10 19.39 -0.79
C LEU A 15 12.37 20.04 -0.19
N SER A 16 12.83 19.52 0.96
CA SER A 16 14.11 19.91 1.59
C SER A 16 15.32 19.13 1.04
N GLY A 17 15.14 18.29 0.01
CA GLY A 17 16.21 17.58 -0.68
C GLY A 17 16.45 16.12 -0.25
N ALA A 18 15.61 15.56 0.63
CA ALA A 18 15.71 14.14 0.96
C ALA A 18 15.18 13.27 -0.19
N VAL A 19 16.06 12.48 -0.80
CA VAL A 19 15.74 11.61 -1.96
C VAL A 19 16.06 10.13 -1.76
N THR A 20 16.54 9.75 -0.57
CA THR A 20 16.83 8.35 -0.19
C THR A 20 15.93 7.90 0.95
N GLU A 21 15.67 6.59 1.05
CA GLU A 21 14.84 6.02 2.12
C GLU A 21 15.40 6.35 3.52
N GLN A 22 16.71 6.43 3.67
CA GLN A 22 17.36 6.80 4.95
C GLN A 22 17.11 8.27 5.32
N GLY A 23 16.91 9.14 4.34
CA GLY A 23 16.55 10.55 4.55
C GLY A 23 15.06 10.78 4.84
N LEU A 24 14.23 9.78 4.59
CA LEU A 24 12.79 9.82 4.81
C LEU A 24 12.44 9.10 6.13
N LEU A 25 11.57 9.74 6.92
CA LEU A 25 11.16 9.22 8.22
C LEU A 25 9.65 8.95 8.23
N PRO A 26 9.18 7.97 9.02
CA PRO A 26 9.98 7.06 9.86
C PRO A 26 10.76 6.03 9.04
N THR A 27 11.98 5.70 9.48
CA THR A 27 12.82 4.69 8.81
C THR A 27 12.09 3.34 8.74
N GLY A 28 12.09 2.72 7.56
CA GLY A 28 11.38 1.47 7.29
C GLY A 28 9.86 1.63 7.07
N GLY A 29 9.31 2.85 7.15
CA GLY A 29 7.92 3.15 6.83
C GLY A 29 7.71 3.85 5.49
N VAL A 30 8.77 3.99 4.68
CA VAL A 30 8.74 4.65 3.37
C VAL A 30 9.38 3.73 2.35
N HIS A 31 8.70 3.54 1.22
CA HIS A 31 9.17 2.76 0.08
C HIS A 31 9.23 3.68 -1.15
N ILE A 32 10.40 3.76 -1.78
CA ILE A 32 10.56 4.53 -3.02
C ILE A 32 10.14 3.65 -4.21
N LEU A 33 9.27 4.19 -5.06
CA LEU A 33 8.79 3.50 -6.26
C LEU A 33 9.35 4.17 -7.53
N PRO A 34 9.70 3.40 -8.58
CA PRO A 34 10.07 3.97 -9.87
C PRO A 34 8.86 4.64 -10.53
N PRO A 35 9.05 5.71 -11.33
CA PRO A 35 7.96 6.37 -12.05
C PRO A 35 7.52 5.56 -13.28
N ASN A 36 6.23 5.64 -13.64
CA ASN A 36 5.62 5.02 -14.81
C ASN A 36 5.77 3.48 -14.90
N GLU A 37 5.80 2.82 -13.76
CA GLU A 37 5.90 1.36 -13.66
C GLU A 37 4.62 0.77 -13.08
N VAL A 38 4.37 -0.51 -13.40
CA VAL A 38 3.28 -1.28 -12.78
C VAL A 38 3.79 -1.90 -11.49
N ILE A 39 3.19 -1.51 -10.38
CA ILE A 39 3.53 -2.00 -9.04
C ILE A 39 2.48 -3.03 -8.60
N GLU A 40 2.95 -4.17 -8.12
CA GLU A 40 2.11 -5.20 -7.47
C GLU A 40 2.34 -5.19 -5.97
N VAL A 41 1.26 -5.08 -5.20
CA VAL A 41 1.28 -5.13 -3.73
C VAL A 41 0.47 -6.34 -3.29
N THR A 42 1.07 -7.19 -2.46
CA THR A 42 0.39 -8.32 -1.83
C THR A 42 0.34 -8.13 -0.32
N LEU A 43 -0.87 -8.10 0.23
CA LEU A 43 -1.16 -7.98 1.65
C LEU A 43 -1.72 -9.30 2.17
N ARG A 44 -1.04 -9.88 3.16
CA ARG A 44 -1.46 -11.14 3.79
C ARG A 44 -2.16 -10.85 5.11
N ALA A 45 -3.37 -11.38 5.25
CA ALA A 45 -4.05 -11.39 6.54
C ALA A 45 -3.43 -12.48 7.42
N LEU A 46 -2.90 -12.08 8.59
CA LEU A 46 -2.18 -12.96 9.52
C LEU A 46 -2.98 -13.15 10.82
N ASN A 47 -2.89 -14.35 11.41
CA ASN A 47 -3.44 -14.62 12.74
C ASN A 47 -2.63 -13.90 13.84
N GLY A 48 -3.32 -13.26 14.78
CA GLY A 48 -2.74 -12.87 16.08
C GLY A 48 -1.89 -11.59 16.13
N LEU A 49 -1.66 -10.89 15.02
CA LEU A 49 -0.97 -9.60 15.00
C LEU A 49 -1.92 -8.39 14.89
N GLU A 50 -3.15 -8.62 14.44
CA GLU A 50 -4.09 -7.56 14.08
C GLU A 50 -5.49 -7.91 14.61
N ASN A 51 -5.75 -7.62 15.90
CA ASN A 51 -7.10 -7.70 16.45
C ASN A 51 -7.99 -6.65 15.75
N GLY A 52 -9.19 -7.04 15.33
CA GLY A 52 -10.18 -6.12 14.73
C GLY A 52 -10.28 -6.15 13.20
N GLY A 53 -9.67 -7.15 12.54
CA GLY A 53 -9.88 -7.38 11.12
C GLY A 53 -11.34 -7.75 10.76
N PRO A 54 -11.71 -7.67 9.47
CA PRO A 54 -10.83 -7.49 8.32
C PRO A 54 -10.37 -6.03 8.14
N HIS A 55 -9.09 -5.82 7.83
CA HIS A 55 -8.50 -4.49 7.69
C HIS A 55 -8.72 -3.92 6.28
N PRO A 56 -9.44 -2.79 6.12
CA PRO A 56 -9.63 -2.16 4.83
C PRO A 56 -8.44 -1.25 4.49
N PHE A 57 -7.54 -1.70 3.63
CA PHE A 57 -6.41 -0.90 3.19
C PHE A 57 -6.82 0.11 2.11
N HIS A 58 -6.46 1.36 2.32
CA HIS A 58 -6.62 2.48 1.41
C HIS A 58 -5.26 2.98 0.90
N LEU A 59 -5.17 3.29 -0.40
CA LEU A 59 -4.01 3.94 -1.02
C LEU A 59 -4.41 5.35 -1.48
N HIS A 60 -3.74 6.37 -0.95
CA HIS A 60 -4.01 7.77 -1.31
C HIS A 60 -3.76 8.07 -2.79
N GLU A 61 -4.63 8.89 -3.38
CA GLU A 61 -4.62 9.42 -4.77
C GLU A 61 -4.45 8.40 -5.90
N ASN A 62 -4.57 7.11 -5.59
CA ASN A 62 -4.46 6.04 -6.55
C ASN A 62 -5.72 5.18 -6.48
N THR A 63 -6.19 4.77 -7.65
CA THR A 63 -7.07 3.61 -7.76
C THR A 63 -6.24 2.44 -8.27
N PHE A 64 -6.57 1.24 -7.82
CA PHE A 64 -5.84 0.02 -8.14
C PHE A 64 -6.79 -1.08 -8.59
N TYR A 65 -6.24 -2.01 -9.38
CA TYR A 65 -6.92 -3.22 -9.82
C TYR A 65 -6.72 -4.31 -8.77
N VAL A 66 -7.79 -4.83 -8.19
CA VAL A 66 -7.73 -5.95 -7.23
C VAL A 66 -7.67 -7.26 -8.01
N VAL A 67 -6.44 -7.71 -8.30
CA VAL A 67 -6.18 -8.90 -9.10
C VAL A 67 -6.39 -10.19 -8.31
N ARG A 68 -6.40 -10.14 -6.97
CA ARG A 68 -6.82 -11.24 -6.10
C ARG A 68 -7.54 -10.70 -4.88
N SER A 69 -8.82 -11.04 -4.73
CA SER A 69 -9.67 -10.60 -3.61
C SER A 69 -9.57 -11.51 -2.39
N ALA A 70 -9.99 -11.01 -1.23
CA ALA A 70 -10.19 -11.81 -0.03
C ALA A 70 -11.19 -12.95 -0.29
N GLY A 71 -10.97 -14.12 0.33
CA GLY A 71 -11.75 -15.33 0.09
C GLY A 71 -11.47 -16.01 -1.26
N SER A 72 -10.49 -15.52 -2.04
CA SER A 72 -10.12 -16.11 -3.33
C SER A 72 -8.66 -16.59 -3.36
N SER A 73 -8.45 -17.71 -4.04
CA SER A 73 -7.13 -18.25 -4.40
C SER A 73 -6.76 -17.99 -5.86
N THR A 74 -7.67 -17.42 -6.66
CA THR A 74 -7.46 -17.17 -8.09
C THR A 74 -7.05 -15.72 -8.34
N TYR A 75 -6.29 -15.53 -9.42
CA TYR A 75 -5.95 -14.21 -9.94
C TYR A 75 -6.82 -13.89 -11.16
N ASP A 76 -7.32 -12.65 -11.22
CA ASP A 76 -7.98 -12.07 -12.38
C ASP A 76 -7.11 -10.93 -12.94
N PHE A 77 -6.50 -11.19 -14.10
CA PHE A 77 -5.73 -10.19 -14.86
C PHE A 77 -6.47 -9.74 -16.13
N VAL A 78 -7.69 -10.21 -16.36
CA VAL A 78 -8.48 -9.90 -17.56
C VAL A 78 -9.42 -8.73 -17.29
N ASN A 79 -10.17 -8.79 -16.19
CA ASN A 79 -11.17 -7.78 -15.85
C ASN A 79 -11.35 -7.56 -14.33
N PRO A 80 -10.25 -7.35 -13.57
CA PRO A 80 -10.33 -7.12 -12.13
C PRO A 80 -11.07 -5.81 -11.80
N VAL A 81 -11.75 -5.80 -10.66
CA VAL A 81 -12.39 -4.58 -10.13
C VAL A 81 -11.35 -3.51 -9.82
N ARG A 82 -11.65 -2.26 -10.16
CA ARG A 82 -10.85 -1.08 -9.84
C ARG A 82 -11.46 -0.31 -8.68
N ARG A 83 -10.68 0.00 -7.65
CA ARG A 83 -11.10 0.75 -6.45
C ARG A 83 -9.90 1.36 -5.71
N ASP A 84 -10.14 2.04 -4.59
CA ASP A 84 -9.13 2.73 -3.76
C ASP A 84 -9.06 2.19 -2.31
N VAL A 85 -10.03 1.39 -1.89
CA VAL A 85 -10.07 0.69 -0.60
C VAL A 85 -10.36 -0.79 -0.81
N VAL A 86 -9.58 -1.68 -0.19
CA VAL A 86 -9.77 -3.13 -0.27
C VAL A 86 -9.63 -3.80 1.11
N SER A 87 -10.60 -4.65 1.45
CA SER A 87 -10.49 -5.54 2.61
C SER A 87 -9.45 -6.61 2.34
N ILE A 88 -8.49 -6.80 3.26
CA ILE A 88 -7.50 -7.89 3.14
C ILE A 88 -8.03 -9.25 3.59
N GLY A 89 -9.28 -9.30 4.08
CA GLY A 89 -9.94 -10.55 4.47
C GLY A 89 -9.55 -11.05 5.85
N GLN A 90 -9.61 -12.37 6.01
CA GLN A 90 -9.33 -13.09 7.24
C GLN A 90 -8.03 -13.89 7.12
N ALA A 91 -7.52 -14.41 8.24
CA ALA A 91 -6.27 -15.14 8.23
C ALA A 91 -6.25 -16.27 7.19
N GLY A 92 -5.19 -16.28 6.36
CA GLY A 92 -5.07 -17.17 5.21
C GLY A 92 -5.37 -16.50 3.86
N ASP A 93 -6.06 -15.36 3.87
CA ASP A 93 -6.22 -14.52 2.69
C ASP A 93 -4.91 -13.81 2.31
N SER A 94 -4.74 -13.62 1.01
CA SER A 94 -3.60 -12.94 0.41
C SER A 94 -4.11 -12.07 -0.73
N VAL A 95 -4.55 -10.87 -0.37
CA VAL A 95 -5.09 -9.91 -1.32
C VAL A 95 -3.95 -9.28 -2.11
N THR A 96 -4.11 -9.21 -3.42
CA THR A 96 -3.12 -8.60 -4.31
C THR A 96 -3.79 -7.53 -5.17
N PHE A 97 -3.18 -6.36 -5.24
CA PHE A 97 -3.61 -5.30 -6.14
C PHE A 97 -2.45 -4.73 -6.97
N ARG A 98 -2.78 -4.14 -8.12
CA ARG A 98 -1.82 -3.47 -9.00
C ARG A 98 -2.23 -2.04 -9.30
N PHE A 99 -1.25 -1.14 -9.39
CA PHE A 99 -1.44 0.25 -9.83
C PHE A 99 -0.23 0.71 -10.65
N THR A 100 -0.37 1.82 -11.37
CA THR A 100 0.72 2.44 -12.12
C THR A 100 1.22 3.65 -11.34
N THR A 101 2.53 3.87 -11.30
CA THR A 101 3.15 5.04 -10.64
C THR A 101 3.18 6.26 -11.54
N ASP A 102 1.99 6.73 -11.95
CA ASP A 102 1.79 7.87 -12.86
C ASP A 102 1.56 9.21 -12.12
N ASN A 103 1.58 9.20 -10.78
CA ASN A 103 1.38 10.36 -9.93
C ASN A 103 2.55 10.54 -8.94
N ALA A 104 3.30 11.63 -9.08
CA ALA A 104 4.50 11.90 -8.27
C ALA A 104 4.14 12.49 -6.91
N GLY A 105 4.52 11.81 -5.83
CA GLY A 105 4.32 12.30 -4.47
C GLY A 105 4.45 11.19 -3.43
N PRO A 106 4.49 11.54 -2.13
CA PRO A 106 4.37 10.57 -1.07
C PRO A 106 2.90 10.16 -0.88
N TRP A 107 2.61 8.87 -1.07
CA TRP A 107 1.28 8.29 -0.91
C TRP A 107 1.20 7.47 0.37
N LEU A 108 0.13 7.64 1.13
CA LEU A 108 -0.11 6.84 2.33
C LEU A 108 -0.87 5.55 1.95
N LEU A 109 -0.37 4.41 2.42
CA LEU A 109 -1.04 3.11 2.38
C LEU A 109 -1.32 2.66 3.82
N ARG A 110 -2.58 2.52 4.21
CA ARG A 110 -2.96 2.17 5.59
C ARG A 110 -4.36 1.56 5.68
N TRP A 111 -4.64 0.96 6.84
CA TRP A 111 -5.99 0.65 7.31
C TRP A 111 -6.49 1.65 8.37
#